data_AF-A0A7W7XGU0-F1
#
_entry.id   AF-A0A7W7XGU0-F1
#
_cell.length_a   1.000
_cell.length_b   1.000
_cell.length_c   1.000
_cell.angle_alpha   90.00
_cell.angle_beta   90.00
_cell.angle_gamma   90.00
#
_symmetry.space_group_name_H-M   'P 1'
#
loop_
_entity.id
_entity.type
_entity.pdbx_description
1 polymer ?
#
loop_
_entity_poly.entity_id
_entity_poly.type
_entity_poly.pdbx_seq_one_letter_code
_entity_poly.pdbx_strand_id
1 'polypeptide(L)' 'MSRQALAEAVGVHYQTIGYIERGQYNPSLDLALKVARFFGLPVEALFSLEPFQPLTDEVYGRKQ' A
#
# COMPACT_ATOMS: atom_id res chain seq x y z
N MET A 1 -8.34 -9.85 -4.88
CA MET A 1 -8.76 -9.61 -3.48
C MET A 1 -9.59 -8.33 -3.43
N SER A 2 -10.64 -8.27 -2.60
CA SER A 2 -11.44 -7.03 -2.41
C SER A 2 -10.87 -6.16 -1.27
N ARG A 3 -11.20 -4.86 -1.25
CA ARG A 3 -10.84 -3.95 -0.13
C ARG A 3 -11.36 -4.46 1.21
N GLN A 4 -12.58 -5.01 1.21
CA GLN A 4 -13.21 -5.56 2.41
C GLN A 4 -12.42 -6.77 2.95
N ALA A 5 -12.00 -7.69 2.08
CA ALA A 5 -11.18 -8.83 2.49
C ALA A 5 -9.82 -8.40 3.06
N LEU A 6 -9.17 -7.38 2.48
CA LEU A 6 -7.94 -6.83 3.03
C LEU A 6 -8.17 -6.19 4.40
N ALA A 7 -9.23 -5.38 4.53
CA ALA A 7 -9.55 -4.69 5.77
C ALA A 7 -9.81 -5.67 6.91
N GLU A 8 -10.54 -6.75 6.64
CA GLU A 8 -10.77 -7.85 7.58
C GLU A 8 -9.45 -8.53 7.97
N ALA A 9 -8.60 -8.84 6.99
CA ALA A 9 -7.32 -9.50 7.23
C ALA A 9 -6.34 -8.68 8.08
N VAL A 10 -6.38 -7.35 7.98
CA VAL A 10 -5.49 -6.44 8.75
C VAL A 10 -6.19 -5.80 9.96
N GLY A 11 -7.46 -6.15 10.22
CA GLY A 11 -8.20 -5.74 11.40
C GLY A 11 -8.58 -4.25 11.43
N VAL A 12 -8.98 -3.69 10.29
CA VAL A 12 -9.43 -2.29 10.16
C VAL A 12 -10.80 -2.19 9.50
N HIS A 13 -11.42 -1.02 9.61
CA HIS A 13 -12.66 -0.74 8.89
C HIS A 13 -12.39 -0.63 7.37
N TYR A 14 -13.31 -1.10 6.52
CA TYR A 14 -13.10 -1.12 5.06
C TYR A 14 -12.81 0.27 4.47
N GLN A 15 -13.38 1.31 5.06
CA GLN A 15 -13.15 2.70 4.62
C GLN A 15 -11.71 3.14 4.85
N THR A 16 -11.02 2.62 5.88
CA THR A 16 -9.61 2.91 6.15
C THR A 16 -8.74 2.56 4.94
N ILE A 17 -8.96 1.39 4.33
CA ILE A 17 -8.27 1.01 3.09
C ILE A 17 -8.55 2.00 1.97
N GLY A 18 -9.81 2.41 1.80
CA GLY A 18 -10.17 3.41 0.80
C GLY A 18 -9.52 4.79 1.03
N TYR A 19 -9.37 5.23 2.28
CA TYR A 19 -8.68 6.49 2.60
C TYR A 19 -7.18 6.41 2.30
N ILE A 20 -6.54 5.27 2.56
CA ILE A 20 -5.12 5.03 2.24
C ILE A 20 -4.90 5.13 0.73
N GLU A 21 -5.71 4.42 -0.08
CA GLU A 21 -5.55 4.41 -1.54
C GLU A 21 -5.74 5.80 -2.18
N ARG A 22 -6.53 6.68 -1.55
CA ARG A 22 -6.71 8.07 -2.00
C ARG A 22 -5.67 9.03 -1.43
N GLY A 23 -4.73 8.55 -0.61
CA GLY A 23 -3.75 9.40 0.08
C GLY A 23 -4.36 10.32 1.14
N GLN A 24 -5.61 10.06 1.57
CA GLN A 24 -6.32 10.86 2.57
C GLN A 24 -5.98 10.44 4.00
N TYR A 25 -5.33 9.29 4.17
CA TYR A 25 -4.93 8.77 5.47
C TYR A 25 -3.56 8.11 5.38
N ASN A 26 -2.64 8.57 6.22
CA ASN A 26 -1.38 7.90 6.44
C ASN A 26 -1.59 6.79 7.50
N PRO A 27 -1.33 5.52 7.16
CA PRO A 27 -1.49 4.44 8.11
C PRO A 27 -0.52 4.57 9.28
N SER A 28 -0.93 4.08 10.45
CA SER A 28 -0.01 3.84 11.56
C SER A 28 1.08 2.86 11.16
N LEU A 29 2.22 2.89 11.87
CA LEU A 29 3.27 1.89 11.70
C LEU A 29 2.74 0.46 11.88
N ASP A 30 1.85 0.23 12.84
CA ASP A 30 1.27 -1.10 13.06
C ASP A 30 0.46 -1.59 11.84
N LEU A 31 -0.34 -0.71 11.24
CA LEU A 31 -1.14 -1.04 10.07
C LEU A 31 -0.25 -1.29 8.86
N ALA A 32 0.77 -0.45 8.65
CA ALA A 32 1.77 -0.64 7.60
C ALA A 32 2.44 -2.02 7.71
N LEU A 33 2.87 -2.42 8.92
CA LEU A 33 3.51 -3.72 9.16
C LEU A 33 2.55 -4.89 8.97
N LYS A 34 1.27 -4.75 9.36
CA LYS A 34 0.24 -5.78 9.12
C LYS A 34 -0.01 -5.99 7.63
N VAL A 35 -0.13 -4.90 6.87
CA VAL A 35 -0.30 -4.96 5.41
C VAL A 35 0.93 -5.60 4.75
N ALA A 36 2.14 -5.22 5.16
CA ALA A 36 3.39 -5.82 4.65
C ALA A 36 3.42 -7.34 4.89
N ARG A 37 3.12 -7.76 6.12
CA ARG A 37 3.02 -9.18 6.50
C ARG A 37 1.96 -9.92 5.68
N PHE A 38 0.79 -9.31 5.48
CA PHE A 38 -0.31 -9.92 4.72
C PHE A 38 0.10 -10.24 3.27
N PHE A 39 0.87 -9.35 2.63
CA PHE A 39 1.38 -9.57 1.28
C PHE A 39 2.70 -10.37 1.23
N GLY A 40 3.31 -10.68 2.38
CA GLY A 40 4.61 -11.35 2.43
C GLY A 40 5.75 -10.48 1.88
N LEU A 41 5.63 -9.16 2.02
CA LEU A 41 6.59 -8.18 1.50
C LEU A 41 7.26 -7.41 2.64
N PRO A 42 8.48 -6.88 2.43
CA PRO A 42 9.07 -5.90 3.33
C PRO A 42 8.21 -4.61 3.35
N VAL A 43 8.25 -3.85 4.44
CA VAL A 43 7.43 -2.63 4.58
C VAL A 43 7.85 -1.54 3.60
N GLU A 44 9.12 -1.55 3.21
CA GLU A 44 9.75 -0.68 2.21
C GLU A 44 9.18 -0.90 0.80
N ALA A 45 8.55 -2.05 0.54
CA ALA A 45 7.82 -2.29 -0.70
C ALA A 45 6.44 -1.61 -0.74
N LEU A 46 5.94 -1.15 0.41
CA LEU A 46 4.64 -0.47 0.54
C LEU A 46 4.79 1.03 0.81
N PHE A 47 5.84 1.44 1.51
CA PHE A 47 6.08 2.82 1.92
C PHE A 47 7.50 3.24 1.61
N SER A 48 7.65 4.47 1.11
CA SER A 48 8.92 5.07 0.79
C SER A 48 8.88 6.56 1.15
N LEU A 49 10.05 7.11 1.50
CA LEU A 49 10.22 8.56 1.69
C LEU A 49 10.22 9.31 0.35
N GLU A 50 10.44 8.58 -0.75
CA GLU A 50 10.40 9.08 -2.11
C GLU A 50 9.25 8.43 -2.89
N PRO A 51 8.59 9.14 -3.82
CA PRO A 51 7.54 8.54 -4.64
C PRO A 51 8.04 7.30 -5.39
N PHE A 52 7.25 6.23 -5.36
CA PHE A 52 7.52 5.05 -6.18
C PHE A 52 7.50 5.43 -7.66
N GLN A 53 8.46 4.87 -8.40
CA GLN A 53 8.46 5.02 -9.85
C GLN A 53 7.24 4.31 -10.43
N PRO A 54 6.53 4.90 -11.41
CA PRO A 54 5.49 4.19 -12.12
C PRO A 54 6.07 2.92 -12.73
N LEU A 55 5.36 1.80 -12.60
CA LEU A 55 5.77 0.52 -13.21
C LEU A 55 6.00 0.65 -14.73
N THR A 56 5.30 1.57 -15.39
CA THR A 56 5.50 1.88 -16.81
C THR A 56 6.91 2.37 -17.12
N ASP A 57 7.49 3.17 -16.23
CA ASP A 57 8.84 3.70 -16.39
C ASP A 57 9.89 2.60 -16.20
N GLU A 58 9.62 1.65 -15.29
CA GLU A 58 10.49 0.49 -15.06
C GLU A 58 10.45 -0.52 -16.23
N VAL A 59 9.26 -0.76 -16.79
CA VAL A 59 9.04 -1.80 -17.82
C VAL A 59 9.40 -1.31 -19.22
N TYR A 60 9.05 -0.07 -19.58
CA TYR A 60 9.25 0.45 -20.94
C TYR A 60 10.40 1.45 -21.07
N GLY A 61 11.08 1.75 -19.96
CA GLY A 61 12.01 2.87 -19.87
C GLY A 61 11.24 4.19 -19.85
N ARG A 62 11.68 5.14 -19.02
CA ARG A 62 11.12 6.49 -19.00
C ARG A 62 11.26 7.09 -20.41
N LYS A 63 10.15 7.27 -21.14
CA LYS A 63 10.17 8.08 -22.37
C LYS A 63 10.55 9.49 -21.93
N GLN A 64 11.77 9.89 -22.28
CA GLN A 64 12.24 11.27 -22.16
C GLN A 64 11.36 12.20 -23.00
#